data_AF-A0A520I7U2-F1
#
_entry.id   AF-A0A520I7U2-F1
#
_cell.length_a   1.000
_cell.length_b   1.000
_cell.length_c   1.000
_cell.angle_alpha   90.00
_cell.angle_beta   90.00
_cell.angle_gamma   90.00
#
_symmetry.space_group_name_H-M   'P 1'
#
loop_
_entity.id
_entity.type
_entity.pdbx_description
1 polymer ?
#
loop_
_entity_poly.entity_id
_entity_poly.type
_entity_poly.pdbx_seq_one_letter_code
_entity_poly.pdbx_strand_id
1 'polypeptide(L)'
;MKKVILFSTALILSLGLNVIAQDVKTTAPAAAKPAPASPPATASQTLSNGTQVTINYAQPAIKGRTIGNEIAPYGKLWRTGANAATQFEVNKAVKVNGKALAAGKYALFSIPGEQEWTIIINKTWNQGGTSKY
;
A
#
# COMPACT_ATOMS: atom_id res chain seq x y z
N MET A 1 77.62 16.64 -30.46
CA MET A 1 77.67 16.28 -31.90
C MET A 1 76.32 15.73 -32.33
N LYS A 2 75.86 16.13 -33.53
CA LYS A 2 74.66 15.71 -34.29
C LYS A 2 73.34 16.35 -33.84
N LYS A 3 72.50 16.96 -34.69
CA LYS A 3 72.54 17.52 -36.06
C LYS A 3 71.20 18.28 -36.20
N VAL A 4 71.18 19.47 -36.82
CA VAL A 4 69.96 20.25 -37.12
C VAL A 4 69.44 19.90 -38.51
N ILE A 5 68.13 19.68 -38.69
CA ILE A 5 67.39 19.66 -39.97
C ILE A 5 65.94 20.12 -39.66
N LEU A 6 65.50 21.35 -39.99
CA LEU A 6 64.94 21.90 -41.25
C LEU A 6 63.46 21.53 -41.56
N PHE A 7 62.71 22.60 -41.87
CA PHE A 7 61.26 22.76 -42.05
C PHE A 7 60.59 21.87 -43.12
N SER A 8 59.30 21.57 -42.93
CA SER A 8 58.33 21.41 -44.03
C SER A 8 56.91 21.71 -43.55
N THR A 9 56.28 22.68 -44.22
CA THR A 9 54.90 23.15 -44.11
C THR A 9 53.91 22.11 -44.62
N ALA A 10 52.77 21.97 -43.94
CA ALA A 10 51.53 21.53 -44.57
C ALA A 10 50.33 22.15 -43.84
N LEU A 11 49.73 23.13 -44.51
CA LEU A 11 48.44 23.76 -44.23
C LEU A 11 47.33 22.74 -44.52
N ILE A 12 46.48 22.43 -43.55
CA ILE A 12 45.18 21.81 -43.81
C ILE A 12 44.10 22.64 -43.12
N LEU A 13 43.33 23.32 -43.97
CA LEU A 13 42.13 24.07 -43.66
C LEU A 13 40.95 23.08 -43.64
N SER A 14 40.31 22.88 -42.49
CA SER A 14 39.04 22.16 -42.40
C SER A 14 38.02 22.98 -41.60
N LEU A 15 37.09 23.61 -42.31
CA LEU A 15 35.84 24.12 -41.76
C LEU A 15 34.98 22.91 -41.33
N GLY A 16 34.79 22.75 -40.01
CA GLY A 16 33.83 21.80 -39.45
C GLY A 16 32.58 22.53 -38.97
N LEU A 17 31.42 22.20 -39.55
CA LEU A 17 30.11 22.58 -39.05
C LEU A 17 29.92 22.09 -37.61
N ASN A 18 29.49 22.98 -36.71
CA ASN A 18 29.00 22.57 -35.39
C ASN A 18 27.57 22.04 -35.54
N VAL A 19 27.41 20.72 -35.58
CA VAL A 19 26.12 20.07 -35.33
C VAL A 19 25.90 20.09 -33.82
N ILE A 20 24.92 20.86 -33.36
CA ILE A 20 24.46 20.82 -31.97
C ILE A 20 23.58 19.57 -31.84
N ALA A 21 24.15 18.48 -31.33
CA ALA A 21 23.38 17.33 -30.87
C ALA A 21 22.68 17.74 -29.57
N GLN A 22 21.35 17.85 -29.60
CA GLN A 22 20.56 18.01 -28.38
C GLN A 22 20.44 16.64 -27.70
N ASP A 23 21.05 16.50 -26.53
CA ASP A 23 20.86 15.37 -25.61
C ASP A 23 19.37 15.28 -25.22
N VAL A 24 18.61 14.45 -25.94
CA VAL A 24 17.29 14.02 -25.49
C VAL A 24 17.52 13.09 -24.30
N LYS A 25 17.46 13.65 -23.09
CA LYS A 25 17.33 12.87 -21.85
C LYS A 25 15.98 12.14 -21.88
N THR A 26 15.99 10.94 -22.46
CA THR A 26 14.90 9.98 -22.31
C THR A 26 14.82 9.61 -20.84
N THR A 27 13.84 10.18 -20.12
CA THR A 27 13.52 9.75 -18.77
C THR A 27 12.90 8.37 -18.87
N ALA A 28 13.67 7.34 -18.47
CA ALA A 28 13.13 5.99 -18.33
C ALA A 28 11.90 6.04 -17.38
N PRO A 29 10.82 5.30 -17.67
CA PRO A 29 9.67 5.25 -16.77
C PRO A 29 10.14 4.74 -15.40
N ALA A 30 9.76 5.45 -14.34
CA ALA A 30 10.06 5.05 -12.97
C ALA A 30 9.58 3.61 -12.76
N ALA A 31 10.48 2.72 -12.34
CA ALA A 31 10.14 1.33 -12.04
C ALA A 31 8.99 1.30 -11.03
N ALA A 32 7.90 0.61 -11.37
CA ALA A 32 6.75 0.48 -10.49
C ALA A 32 7.20 -0.14 -9.15
N LYS A 33 6.89 0.53 -8.03
CA LYS A 33 7.19 0.03 -6.70
C LYS A 33 6.53 -1.34 -6.52
N PRO A 34 7.24 -2.37 -6.01
CA PRO A 34 6.64 -3.66 -5.76
C PRO A 34 5.44 -3.55 -4.82
N ALA A 35 4.39 -4.32 -5.10
CA ALA A 35 3.18 -4.34 -4.30
C ALA A 35 3.51 -4.64 -2.82
N PRO A 36 2.82 -4.02 -1.85
CA PRO A 36 3.06 -4.29 -0.45
C PRO A 36 2.79 -5.76 -0.13
N ALA A 37 3.55 -6.32 0.81
CA ALA A 37 3.43 -7.73 1.21
C ALA A 37 2.02 -8.12 1.70
N SER A 38 1.22 -7.14 2.07
CA SER A 38 -0.21 -7.31 2.35
C SER A 38 -0.98 -6.23 1.58
N PRO A 39 -1.47 -6.57 0.38
CA PRO A 39 -2.20 -5.64 -0.48
C PRO A 39 -3.46 -5.10 0.21
N PRO A 40 -3.78 -3.80 0.03
CA PRO A 40 -5.06 -3.27 0.43
C PRO A 40 -6.16 -3.80 -0.50
N ALA A 41 -7.36 -3.99 0.06
CA ALA A 41 -8.56 -4.39 -0.64
C ALA A 41 -9.79 -3.73 -0.02
N THR A 42 -10.88 -3.68 -0.79
CA THR A 42 -12.15 -3.09 -0.37
C THR A 42 -13.28 -4.05 -0.72
N ALA A 43 -14.18 -4.27 0.24
CA ALA A 43 -15.49 -4.87 0.00
C ALA A 43 -16.55 -3.78 0.22
N SER A 44 -17.50 -3.63 -0.69
CA SER A 44 -18.58 -2.65 -0.55
C SER A 44 -19.90 -3.21 -1.06
N GLN A 45 -20.98 -2.92 -0.35
CA GLN A 45 -22.33 -3.32 -0.71
C GLN A 45 -23.30 -2.20 -0.40
N THR A 46 -24.23 -1.95 -1.33
CA THR A 46 -25.40 -1.10 -1.06
C THR A 46 -26.61 -1.98 -0.81
N LEU A 47 -27.27 -1.77 0.33
CA LEU A 47 -28.51 -2.45 0.73
C LEU A 47 -29.72 -1.80 0.06
N SER A 48 -30.85 -2.51 0.01
CA SER A 48 -32.08 -2.04 -0.64
C SER A 48 -32.63 -0.72 -0.09
N ASN A 49 -32.38 -0.41 1.18
CA ASN A 49 -32.76 0.86 1.82
C ASN A 49 -31.75 2.02 1.53
N GLY A 50 -30.81 1.81 0.60
CA GLY A 50 -29.77 2.77 0.25
C GLY A 50 -28.66 2.93 1.29
N THR A 51 -28.56 2.01 2.25
CA THR A 51 -27.40 1.96 3.16
C THR A 51 -26.21 1.38 2.43
N GLN A 52 -25.11 2.11 2.36
CA GLN A 52 -23.82 1.62 1.87
C GLN A 52 -22.98 1.16 3.05
N VAL A 53 -22.46 -0.06 2.93
CA VAL A 53 -21.53 -0.69 3.87
C VAL A 53 -20.21 -0.90 3.13
N THR A 54 -19.11 -0.39 3.67
CA THR A 54 -17.78 -0.51 3.08
C THR A 54 -16.79 -1.03 4.11
N ILE A 55 -15.98 -2.01 3.72
CA ILE A 55 -14.89 -2.57 4.52
C ILE A 55 -13.59 -2.37 3.76
N ASN A 56 -12.70 -1.54 4.32
CA ASN A 56 -11.34 -1.37 3.81
C ASN A 56 -10.37 -2.15 4.69
N TYR A 57 -9.61 -3.06 4.08
CA TYR A 57 -8.74 -3.98 4.82
C TYR A 57 -7.46 -4.21 4.04
N ALA A 58 -6.45 -4.76 4.70
CA ALA A 58 -5.28 -5.30 4.00
C ALA A 58 -5.14 -6.79 4.29
N GLN A 59 -4.74 -7.53 3.25
CA GLN A 59 -4.78 -9.00 3.22
C GLN A 59 -3.44 -9.60 3.67
N PRO A 60 -3.33 -10.17 4.89
CA PRO A 60 -2.11 -10.85 5.31
C PRO A 60 -1.95 -12.17 4.55
N ALA A 61 -0.90 -12.29 3.72
CA ALA A 61 -0.57 -13.55 3.07
C ALA A 61 -0.02 -14.57 4.08
N ILE A 62 -0.43 -15.84 4.02
CA ILE A 62 -0.02 -16.86 5.01
C ILE A 62 1.51 -16.97 5.10
N LYS A 63 2.23 -17.11 3.97
CA LYS A 63 3.71 -17.13 3.91
C LYS A 63 4.38 -18.03 4.95
N GLY A 64 3.82 -19.23 5.17
CA GLY A 64 4.33 -20.19 6.17
C GLY A 64 3.95 -19.89 7.62
N ARG A 65 3.23 -18.79 7.89
CA ARG A 65 2.75 -18.44 9.22
C ARG A 65 1.57 -19.29 9.63
N THR A 66 1.48 -19.59 10.91
CA THR A 66 0.42 -20.43 11.48
C THR A 66 -0.84 -19.62 11.77
N ILE A 67 -1.98 -20.03 11.22
CA ILE A 67 -3.31 -19.47 11.57
C ILE A 67 -3.68 -19.91 12.98
N GLY A 68 -4.27 -19.01 13.77
CA GLY A 68 -4.57 -19.27 15.18
C GLY A 68 -3.40 -18.94 16.13
N ASN A 69 -2.22 -18.61 15.60
CA ASN A 69 -1.05 -18.20 16.38
C ASN A 69 -0.41 -16.91 15.86
N GLU A 70 0.15 -16.92 14.66
CA GLU A 70 0.83 -15.75 14.09
C GLU A 70 -0.12 -14.87 13.26
N ILE A 71 -1.11 -15.50 12.62
CA ILE A 71 -2.21 -14.82 11.94
C ILE A 71 -3.49 -15.19 12.68
N ALA A 72 -4.32 -14.19 12.99
CA ALA A 72 -5.56 -14.41 13.74
C ALA A 72 -5.33 -15.22 15.03
N PRO A 73 -4.46 -14.74 15.95
CA PRO A 73 -4.12 -15.48 17.17
C PRO A 73 -5.36 -15.80 18.00
N TYR A 74 -5.54 -17.07 18.36
CA TYR A 74 -6.68 -17.49 19.19
C TYR A 74 -6.58 -16.91 20.61
N GLY A 75 -7.72 -16.48 21.14
CA GLY A 75 -7.87 -15.88 22.46
C GLY A 75 -7.18 -14.51 22.62
N LYS A 76 -6.63 -13.93 21.55
CA LYS A 76 -5.92 -12.65 21.61
C LYS A 76 -6.55 -11.60 20.70
N LEU A 77 -6.49 -10.35 21.16
CA LEU A 77 -6.91 -9.22 20.36
C LEU A 77 -6.09 -9.13 19.07
N TRP A 78 -6.78 -9.09 17.95
CA TRP A 78 -6.24 -8.99 16.62
C TRP A 78 -6.89 -7.82 15.89
N ARG A 79 -6.10 -7.05 15.16
CA ARG A 79 -6.57 -5.92 14.33
C ARG A 79 -7.26 -6.34 13.02
N THR A 80 -7.60 -7.62 12.89
CA THR A 80 -8.40 -8.20 11.80
C THR A 80 -7.86 -7.85 10.41
N GLY A 81 -6.57 -8.10 10.15
CA GLY A 81 -5.95 -7.82 8.84
C GLY A 81 -4.43 -7.60 8.89
N ALA A 82 -3.91 -6.82 7.93
CA ALA A 82 -2.50 -6.44 7.77
C ALA A 82 -2.25 -4.91 7.85
N ASN A 83 -1.05 -4.45 8.22
CA ASN A 83 -0.70 -3.02 8.32
C ASN A 83 -1.61 -2.18 9.26
N ALA A 84 -2.62 -1.48 8.73
CA ALA A 84 -3.59 -0.70 9.49
C ALA A 84 -4.71 -1.58 10.08
N ALA A 85 -5.51 -1.03 10.99
CA ALA A 85 -6.75 -1.66 11.41
C ALA A 85 -7.76 -1.69 10.23
N THR A 86 -8.50 -2.79 10.11
CA THR A 86 -9.58 -2.90 9.13
C THR A 86 -10.66 -1.88 9.45
N GLN A 87 -11.07 -1.09 8.46
CA GLN A 87 -12.08 -0.04 8.62
C GLN A 87 -13.43 -0.56 8.15
N PHE A 88 -14.45 -0.33 8.97
CA PHE A 88 -15.86 -0.58 8.68
C PHE A 88 -16.59 0.76 8.63
N GLU A 89 -17.26 1.03 7.51
CA GLU A 89 -17.95 2.27 7.26
C GLU A 89 -19.40 2.02 6.86
N VAL A 90 -20.30 2.80 7.46
CA VAL A 90 -21.73 2.80 7.14
C VAL A 90 -22.22 4.23 6.96
N ASN A 91 -22.91 4.51 5.87
CA ASN A 91 -23.42 5.86 5.57
C ASN A 91 -24.75 6.20 6.27
N LYS A 92 -25.43 5.20 6.84
CA LYS A 92 -26.69 5.34 7.60
C LYS A 92 -26.58 4.54 8.90
N ALA A 93 -27.42 4.86 9.87
CA ALA A 93 -27.51 4.07 11.09
C ALA A 93 -27.97 2.64 10.76
N VAL A 94 -27.30 1.66 11.35
CA VAL A 94 -27.57 0.22 11.14
C VAL A 94 -27.78 -0.48 12.48
N LYS A 95 -28.23 -1.74 12.42
CA LYS A 95 -28.17 -2.64 13.57
C LYS A 95 -27.11 -3.69 13.33
N VAL A 96 -26.21 -3.88 14.29
CA VAL A 96 -25.22 -4.97 14.30
C VAL A 96 -25.47 -5.80 15.55
N ASN A 97 -25.77 -7.10 15.37
CA ASN A 97 -26.15 -7.99 16.45
C ASN A 97 -27.28 -7.42 17.35
N GLY A 98 -28.33 -6.89 16.72
CA GLY A 98 -29.48 -6.27 17.40
C GLY A 98 -29.23 -4.87 17.99
N LYS A 99 -27.97 -4.43 18.13
CA LYS A 99 -27.61 -3.13 18.70
C LYS A 99 -27.52 -2.05 17.64
N ALA A 100 -28.04 -0.87 17.94
CA ALA A 100 -27.93 0.29 17.05
C ALA A 100 -26.48 0.76 16.94
N LEU A 101 -26.05 1.06 15.72
CA LEU A 101 -24.77 1.65 15.39
C LEU A 101 -25.02 2.86 14.49
N ALA A 102 -24.52 4.03 14.90
CA ALA A 102 -24.68 5.25 14.12
C ALA A 102 -23.91 5.16 12.79
N ALA A 103 -24.31 6.00 11.83
CA ALA A 103 -23.51 6.22 10.63
C ALA A 103 -22.09 6.67 11.01
N GLY A 104 -21.08 6.22 10.29
CA GLY A 104 -19.69 6.60 10.54
C GLY A 104 -18.68 5.54 10.13
N LYS A 105 -17.42 5.83 10.46
CA LYS A 105 -16.27 4.93 10.27
C LYS A 105 -15.82 4.38 11.60
N TYR A 106 -15.46 3.10 11.60
CA TYR A 106 -15.06 2.33 12.76
C TYR A 106 -13.85 1.45 12.41
N ALA A 107 -13.04 1.09 13.40
CA ALA A 107 -12.06 0.01 13.26
C ALA A 107 -12.69 -1.31 13.71
N LEU A 108 -12.44 -2.38 12.97
CA LEU A 108 -12.78 -3.75 13.34
C LEU A 108 -11.59 -4.44 13.98
N PHE A 109 -11.79 -4.86 15.22
CA PHE A 109 -10.92 -5.80 15.91
C PHE A 109 -11.65 -7.12 16.09
N SER A 110 -10.88 -8.16 16.33
CA SER A 110 -11.42 -9.48 16.63
C SER A 110 -10.63 -10.12 17.75
N ILE A 111 -11.28 -10.98 18.51
CA ILE A 111 -10.63 -12.01 19.32
C ILE A 111 -11.02 -13.33 18.67
N PRO A 112 -10.14 -13.89 17.82
CA PRO A 112 -10.36 -15.19 17.20
C PRO A 112 -10.47 -16.28 18.26
N GLY A 113 -11.35 -17.25 18.02
CA GLY A 113 -11.39 -18.53 18.72
C GLY A 113 -11.40 -19.66 17.70
N GLU A 114 -11.33 -20.90 18.19
CA GLU A 114 -11.33 -22.08 17.32
C GLU A 114 -12.70 -22.28 16.66
N GLN A 115 -13.79 -22.11 17.42
CA GLN A 115 -15.16 -22.25 16.92
C GLN A 115 -15.86 -20.91 16.65
N GLU A 116 -15.56 -19.90 17.46
CA GLU A 116 -16.27 -18.62 17.42
C GLU A 116 -15.30 -17.44 17.53
N TRP A 117 -15.69 -16.32 16.94
CA TRP A 117 -14.89 -15.09 16.94
C TRP A 117 -15.70 -13.98 17.59
N THR A 118 -15.08 -13.27 18.53
CA THR A 118 -15.63 -12.01 19.02
C THR A 118 -15.22 -10.90 18.05
N ILE A 119 -16.17 -10.17 17.50
CA ILE A 119 -15.92 -8.98 16.67
C ILE A 119 -16.17 -7.74 17.50
N ILE A 120 -15.25 -6.78 17.42
CA ILE A 120 -15.35 -5.51 18.14
C ILE A 120 -15.32 -4.34 17.16
N ILE A 121 -16.23 -3.39 17.38
CA ILE A 121 -16.36 -2.16 16.61
C ILE A 121 -15.85 -1.00 17.47
N ASN A 122 -14.71 -0.43 17.09
CA ASN A 122 -14.08 0.68 17.80
C ASN A 122 -14.24 2.01 17.04
N LYS A 123 -14.54 3.11 17.73
CA LYS A 123 -14.70 4.45 17.14
C LYS A 123 -13.38 5.06 16.66
N THR A 124 -12.26 4.71 17.29
CA THR A 124 -10.93 5.15 16.81
C THR A 124 -10.55 4.33 15.57
N TRP A 125 -11.04 4.76 14.41
CA TRP A 125 -10.94 3.99 13.18
C TRP A 125 -9.58 4.11 12.48
N ASN A 126 -8.91 5.26 12.60
CA ASN A 126 -7.63 5.51 11.95
C ASN A 126 -6.47 5.15 12.88
N GLN A 127 -6.10 3.87 12.92
CA GLN A 127 -4.98 3.41 13.74
C GLN A 127 -4.24 2.21 13.12
N GLY A 128 -2.96 2.09 13.48
CA GLY A 128 -2.17 0.89 13.29
C GLY A 128 -2.07 0.10 14.60
N GLY A 129 -1.85 -1.21 14.52
CA GLY A 129 -1.76 -2.05 15.72
C GLY A 129 -3.08 -2.14 16.48
N THR A 130 -2.99 -2.29 17.80
CA THR A 130 -4.13 -2.47 18.72
C THR A 130 -4.11 -1.51 19.92
N SER A 131 -3.18 -0.55 19.97
CA SER A 131 -2.92 0.25 21.18
C SER A 131 -4.01 1.27 21.53
N LYS A 132 -4.90 1.61 20.60
CA LYS A 132 -6.04 2.50 20.83
C LYS A 132 -7.38 1.76 20.71
N TYR A 133 -7.35 0.47 21.00
CA TYR A 133 -8.53 -0.38 21.13
C TYR A 133 -9.32 -0.03 22.40
#